data_AF-A0A1B7WR57-F1
#
_entry.id   AF-A0A1B7WR57-F1
#
_cell.length_a   1.000
_cell.length_b   1.000
_cell.length_c   1.000
_cell.angle_alpha   90.00
_cell.angle_beta   90.00
_cell.angle_gamma   90.00
#
_symmetry.space_group_name_H-M   'P 1'
#
loop_
_entity.id
_entity.type
_entity.pdbx_description
1 polymer ?
#
loop_
_entity_poly.entity_id
_entity_poly.type
_entity_poly.pdbx_seq_one_letter_code
_entity_poly.pdbx_strand_id
1 'polypeptide(L)'
;MEIKTCSFIDASDLFGDCPDAWQVFMDSDPPVTWGDASRTMVSPEFMTFMLEDCFSDDNQIAQQIDSVLRTIKTMDYATYIDLEN
;
A
#
# COMPACT_ATOMS: atom_id res chain seq x y z
N MET A 1 -0.24 -11.05 -30.53
CA MET A 1 0.30 -10.99 -29.16
C MET A 1 -0.29 -9.74 -28.55
N GLU A 2 -1.26 -9.88 -27.64
CA GLU A 2 -1.77 -8.73 -26.88
C GLU A 2 -0.79 -8.46 -25.73
N ILE A 3 -0.07 -7.35 -25.80
CA ILE A 3 0.77 -6.89 -24.71
C ILE A 3 -0.18 -6.28 -23.67
N LYS A 4 -0.36 -6.96 -22.54
CA LYS A 4 -1.05 -6.39 -21.38
C LYS A 4 -0.01 -5.60 -20.58
N THR A 5 -0.19 -4.28 -20.51
CA THR A 5 0.63 -3.40 -19.69
C THR A 5 0.00 -3.31 -18.31
N CYS A 6 0.77 -3.59 -17.27
CA CYS A 6 0.38 -3.29 -15.88
C CYS A 6 0.79 -1.86 -15.53
N SER A 7 -0.04 -1.17 -14.75
CA SER A 7 0.30 0.11 -14.12
C SER A 7 0.95 -0.12 -12.76
N PHE A 8 1.75 0.83 -12.31
CA PHE A 8 2.22 0.85 -10.93
C PHE A 8 2.23 2.27 -10.35
N ILE A 9 2.15 2.34 -9.03
CA ILE A 9 2.27 3.55 -8.23
C ILE A 9 3.29 3.31 -7.13
N ASP A 10 4.07 4.34 -6.82
CA ASP A 10 5.07 4.31 -5.75
C ASP A 10 4.36 4.43 -4.39
N ALA A 11 4.85 3.73 -3.37
CA ALA A 11 4.29 3.83 -2.02
C ALA A 11 4.45 5.25 -1.48
N SER A 12 5.52 5.96 -1.86
CA SER A 12 5.70 7.37 -1.52
C SER A 12 4.59 8.26 -2.07
N ASP A 13 4.05 7.97 -3.26
CA ASP A 13 2.90 8.70 -3.83
C ASP A 13 1.59 8.35 -3.09
N LEU A 14 1.42 7.09 -2.68
CA LEU A 14 0.21 6.63 -1.99
C LEU A 14 0.15 7.12 -0.53
N PHE A 15 1.29 7.14 0.16
CA PHE A 15 1.40 7.48 1.58
C PHE A 15 2.01 8.87 1.83
N GLY A 16 2.24 9.69 0.81
CA GLY A 16 2.95 10.97 0.95
C GLY A 16 2.37 11.91 2.01
N ASP A 17 1.03 11.96 2.12
CA ASP A 17 0.32 12.74 3.14
C ASP A 17 -0.14 11.88 4.34
N CYS A 18 0.24 10.60 4.37
CA CYS A 18 -0.19 9.60 5.35
C CYS A 18 1.02 8.83 5.97
N PRO A 19 2.03 9.53 6.54
CA PRO A 19 3.25 8.90 7.04
C PRO A 19 3.03 7.96 8.23
N ASP A 20 2.03 8.23 9.08
CA ASP A 20 1.73 7.38 10.23
C ASP A 20 1.08 6.07 9.78
N ALA A 21 0.22 6.12 8.75
CA ALA A 21 -0.34 4.91 8.15
C ALA A 21 0.73 4.04 7.49
N TRP A 22 1.72 4.65 6.84
CA TRP A 22 2.88 3.92 6.32
C TRP A 22 3.67 3.25 7.44
N GLN A 23 3.96 3.97 8.52
CA GLN A 23 4.69 3.41 9.65
C GLN A 23 3.94 2.22 10.27
N VAL A 24 2.63 2.35 10.46
CA VAL A 24 1.80 1.25 10.99
C VAL A 24 1.80 0.03 10.06
N PHE A 25 1.73 0.26 8.74
CA PHE A 25 1.87 -0.83 7.77
C PHE A 25 3.24 -1.51 7.90
N MET A 26 4.34 -0.77 8.00
CA MET A 26 5.68 -1.35 8.16
C MET A 26 5.85 -2.09 9.49
N ASP A 27 5.26 -1.56 10.56
CA ASP A 27 5.28 -2.17 11.90
C ASP A 27 4.43 -3.45 11.98
N SER A 28 3.49 -3.64 11.05
CA SER A 28 2.70 -4.87 10.93
C SER A 28 3.49 -6.07 10.41
N ASP A 29 4.76 -5.88 10.02
CA ASP A 29 5.65 -6.88 9.41
C ASP A 29 4.98 -7.58 8.22
N PRO A 30 4.66 -6.82 7.14
CA PRO A 30 3.96 -7.37 5.99
C PRO A 30 4.77 -8.52 5.38
N PRO A 31 4.13 -9.63 4.98
CA PRO A 31 4.82 -10.83 4.49
C PRO A 31 5.34 -10.63 3.05
N VAL A 32 6.31 -9.73 2.90
CA VAL A 32 6.99 -9.38 1.66
C VAL A 32 8.51 -9.52 1.84
N THR A 33 9.24 -9.64 0.73
CA THR A 33 10.70 -9.67 0.76
C THR A 33 11.23 -8.27 0.46
N TRP A 34 11.97 -7.69 1.40
CA TRP A 34 12.57 -6.36 1.26
C TRP A 34 14.00 -6.46 0.74
N GLY A 35 14.42 -5.53 -0.12
CA GLY A 35 15.82 -5.28 -0.50
C GLY A 35 16.46 -6.29 -1.46
N ASP A 36 15.92 -7.50 -1.60
CA ASP A 36 16.48 -8.55 -2.47
C ASP A 36 15.89 -8.55 -3.89
N ALA A 37 14.68 -8.01 -4.07
CA ALA A 37 14.06 -7.78 -5.37
C ALA A 37 14.07 -6.28 -5.60
N SER A 38 14.69 -5.77 -6.68
CA SER A 38 14.84 -4.33 -6.96
C SER A 38 13.54 -3.50 -6.96
N ARG A 39 12.38 -4.15 -6.80
CA ARG A 39 11.05 -3.62 -6.51
C ARG A 39 10.27 -4.63 -5.68
N THR A 40 9.52 -4.16 -4.69
CA THR A 40 8.58 -4.98 -3.93
C THR A 40 7.16 -4.61 -4.33
N MET A 41 6.61 -5.33 -5.31
CA MET A 41 5.31 -5.01 -5.91
C MET A 41 4.18 -5.79 -5.23
N VAL A 42 3.19 -5.09 -4.68
CA VAL A 42 2.00 -5.70 -4.07
C VAL A 42 0.72 -5.28 -4.79
N SER A 43 -0.34 -6.09 -4.68
CA SER A 43 -1.65 -5.74 -5.24
C SER A 43 -2.43 -4.81 -4.31
N PRO A 44 -3.42 -4.06 -4.84
CA PRO A 44 -4.39 -3.31 -4.04
C PRO A 44 -5.10 -4.19 -3.00
N GLU A 45 -5.41 -5.45 -3.34
CA GLU A 45 -6.05 -6.39 -2.42
C GLU A 45 -5.14 -6.75 -1.23
N PHE A 46 -3.85 -6.99 -1.48
CA PHE A 46 -2.88 -7.25 -0.42
C PHE A 46 -2.78 -6.05 0.53
N MET A 47 -2.62 -4.85 -0.02
CA MET A 47 -2.51 -3.65 0.80
C MET A 47 -3.78 -3.36 1.60
N THR A 48 -4.96 -3.57 0.98
CA THR A 48 -6.25 -3.43 1.68
C THR A 48 -6.32 -4.38 2.86
N PHE A 49 -5.97 -5.66 2.66
CA PHE A 49 -5.99 -6.67 3.71
C PHE A 49 -5.08 -6.28 4.89
N MET A 50 -3.85 -5.84 4.61
CA MET A 50 -2.90 -5.45 5.66
C MET A 50 -3.37 -4.22 6.45
N LEU A 51 -3.86 -3.19 5.76
CA LEU A 51 -4.31 -1.94 6.41
C LEU A 51 -5.63 -2.08 7.16
N GLU A 52 -6.52 -2.98 6.73
CA GLU A 52 -7.77 -3.26 7.47
C GLU A 52 -7.50 -4.00 8.79
N ASP A 53 -6.41 -4.77 8.88
CA ASP A 53 -5.98 -5.43 10.13
C ASP A 53 -5.28 -4.46 11.10
N CYS A 54 -4.81 -3.31 10.58
CA CYS A 54 -4.16 -2.27 11.37
C CYS A 54 -5.18 -1.42 12.15
N PHE A 55 -5.60 -1.90 13.32
CA PHE A 55 -6.41 -1.12 14.26
C PHE A 55 -5.58 -0.05 14.99
N SER A 56 -6.10 1.17 15.11
CA SER A 56 -5.50 2.24 15.92
C SER A 56 -6.56 3.03 16.69
N ASP A 57 -6.33 3.20 18.00
CA ASP A 57 -7.12 4.09 18.87
C ASP A 57 -6.77 5.58 18.66
N ASP A 58 -5.70 5.86 17.92
CA ASP A 58 -5.32 7.22 17.54
C ASP A 58 -6.14 7.67 16.33
N ASN A 59 -6.97 8.68 16.53
CA ASN A 59 -7.87 9.19 15.50
C ASN A 59 -7.12 9.78 14.27
N GLN A 60 -5.91 10.31 14.43
CA GLN A 60 -5.10 10.79 13.31
C GLN A 60 -4.63 9.61 12.45
N ILE A 61 -4.11 8.55 13.09
CA ILE A 61 -3.66 7.34 12.40
C ILE A 61 -4.84 6.67 11.67
N ALA A 62 -5.98 6.53 12.36
CA ALA A 62 -7.18 5.93 11.78
C ALA A 62 -7.67 6.70 10.54
N GLN A 63 -7.59 8.04 10.55
CA GLN A 63 -7.96 8.86 9.39
C GLN A 63 -6.99 8.69 8.22
N GLN A 64 -5.69 8.59 8.47
CA GLN A 64 -4.71 8.32 7.42
C GLN A 64 -4.92 6.94 6.80
N ILE A 65 -5.15 5.90 7.62
CA ILE A 65 -5.46 4.55 7.14
C ILE A 65 -6.71 4.55 6.26
N ASP A 66 -7.80 5.21 6.70
CA ASP A 66 -9.03 5.31 5.90
C ASP A 66 -8.82 6.07 4.58
N SER A 67 -8.01 7.14 4.58
CA SER A 67 -7.65 7.89 3.36
C SER A 67 -6.93 7.02 2.34
N VAL A 68 -5.94 6.25 2.79
CA VAL A 68 -5.18 5.31 1.96
C VAL A 68 -6.08 4.20 1.44
N LEU A 69 -6.90 3.59 2.30
CA LEU A 69 -7.86 2.55 1.92
C LEU A 69 -8.87 3.01 0.87
N ARG A 70 -9.39 4.24 0.98
CA ARG A 70 -10.29 4.81 -0.04
C ARG A 70 -9.59 4.91 -1.39
N THR A 71 -8.33 5.35 -1.41
CA THR A 71 -7.54 5.46 -2.63
C THR A 71 -7.33 4.08 -3.27
N ILE A 72 -6.85 3.10 -2.49
CA ILE A 72 -6.59 1.73 -2.94
C ILE A 72 -7.86 1.08 -3.51
N LYS A 73 -9.01 1.24 -2.85
CA LYS A 73 -10.30 0.66 -3.28
C LYS A 73 -10.82 1.23 -4.60
N THR A 74 -10.27 2.35 -5.07
CA THR A 74 -10.59 2.93 -6.39
C THR A 74 -9.59 2.56 -7.48
N MET A 75 -8.50 1.88 -7.14
CA MET A 75 -7.49 1.46 -8.11
C MET A 75 -7.99 0.29 -8.96
N ASP A 76 -7.53 0.24 -10.21
CA ASP A 76 -7.74 -0.92 -11.08
C ASP A 76 -6.95 -2.14 -10.55
N TYR A 77 -7.53 -3.33 -10.65
CA TYR A 77 -6.91 -4.60 -10.29
C TYR A 77 -5.61 -4.89 -11.05
N ALA A 78 -5.41 -4.24 -12.21
CA ALA A 78 -4.17 -4.32 -12.99
C ALA A 78 -3.06 -3.36 -12.52
N THR A 79 -3.29 -2.59 -11.45
CA THR A 79 -2.32 -1.68 -10.84
C THR A 79 -1.60 -2.37 -9.69
N TYR A 80 -0.29 -2.15 -9.56
CA TYR A 80 0.53 -2.63 -8.46
C TYR A 80 1.11 -1.45 -7.66
N ILE A 81 1.38 -1.67 -6.38
CA ILE A 81 2.01 -0.69 -5.48
C ILE A 81 3.45 -1.12 -5.28
N ASP A 82 4.42 -0.25 -5.59
CA ASP A 82 5.84 -0.49 -5.33
C ASP A 82 6.18 -0.01 -3.91
N LEU A 83 6.55 -0.94 -3.03
CA LEU A 83 6.83 -0.62 -1.62
C LEU A 83 8.24 -0.07 -1.38
N GLU A 84 9.15 -0.14 -2.36
CA GLU A 84 10.54 0.31 -2.18
C GLU A 84 10.83 1.71 -2.74
N ASN A 85 9.86 2.30 -3.44
CA ASN A 85 9.96 3.63 -4.05
C ASN A 85 8.74 4.48 -3.65
#